data_AF-X1J2S6-F1
#
_entry.id   AF-X1J2S6-F1
#
_cell.length_a   1.000
_cell.length_b   1.000
_cell.length_c   1.000
_cell.angle_alpha   90.00
_cell.angle_beta   90.00
_cell.angle_gamma   90.00
#
_symmetry.space_group_name_H-M   'P 1'
#
loop_
_entity.id
_entity.type
_entity.pdbx_description
1 polymer ?
#
loop_
_entity_poly.entity_id
_entity_poly.type
_entity_poly.pdbx_seq_one_letter_code
_entity_poly.pdbx_strand_id
1 'polypeptide(L)'
;DIILFGSTTENPSFEVIAPLLSRMKVLVLNPLAEETLIRIIREALVDEKQGIGDLHLKLEEQAVKMIIDYANGDARRALNTLEISASLSKNKKITPEEVKEALQKRILLYDKNGEEHFNLISALHKSVRNSDVDASLYWLARMIAAGEDPLYIARRLVRMASEDIGLADPQALSISLRAKEAYDFIGSPEGELAFAEAVIYLASAPKSNRGLCCFFQSYEGCRSKPF
;
A
#
# COMPACT_ATOMS: atom_id res chain seq x y z
N ASP A 1 -27.29 4.58 -26.84
CA ASP A 1 -27.09 4.28 -25.42
C ASP A 1 -25.62 4.12 -25.10
N ILE A 2 -25.20 4.59 -23.93
CA ILE A 2 -23.83 4.49 -23.43
C ILE A 2 -23.90 3.68 -22.13
N ILE A 3 -23.05 2.65 -22.01
CA ILE A 3 -22.91 1.85 -20.79
C ILE A 3 -21.53 2.17 -20.19
N LEU A 4 -21.52 2.61 -18.93
CA LEU A 4 -20.31 3.02 -18.22
C LEU A 4 -19.90 1.94 -17.20
N PHE A 5 -18.63 1.52 -17.28
CA PHE A 5 -18.00 0.64 -16.30
C PHE A 5 -16.94 1.42 -15.53
N GLY A 6 -16.97 1.35 -14.20
CA GLY A 6 -15.95 1.92 -13.33
C GLY A 6 -15.42 0.85 -12.38
N SER A 7 -14.12 0.86 -12.12
CA SER A 7 -13.46 0.01 -11.14
C SER A 7 -12.70 0.88 -10.15
N THR A 8 -12.75 0.52 -8.86
CA THR A 8 -12.02 1.19 -7.80
C THR A 8 -11.68 0.18 -6.71
N THR A 9 -10.55 0.40 -6.03
CA THR A 9 -10.19 -0.32 -4.80
C THR A 9 -10.72 0.38 -3.55
N GLU A 10 -11.13 1.64 -3.68
CA GLU A 10 -11.68 2.46 -2.60
C GLU A 10 -13.20 2.29 -2.52
N ASN A 11 -13.79 2.63 -1.38
CA ASN A 11 -15.24 2.53 -1.23
C ASN A 11 -15.94 3.57 -2.14
N PRO A 12 -16.78 3.12 -3.10
CA PRO A 12 -17.42 3.99 -4.08
C PRO A 12 -18.27 5.11 -3.47
N SER A 13 -18.79 4.93 -2.25
CA SER A 13 -19.61 5.94 -1.57
C SER A 13 -18.86 7.22 -1.20
N PHE A 14 -17.52 7.19 -1.20
CA PHE A 14 -16.69 8.36 -0.88
C PHE A 14 -16.14 9.06 -2.12
N GLU A 15 -15.87 8.32 -3.19
CA GLU A 15 -15.15 8.82 -4.38
C GLU A 15 -16.10 9.16 -5.54
N VAL A 16 -17.34 8.67 -5.54
CA VAL A 16 -18.29 8.87 -6.65
C VAL A 16 -19.46 9.74 -6.22
N ILE A 17 -19.77 10.75 -7.05
CA ILE A 17 -20.91 11.66 -6.78
C ILE A 17 -22.25 10.92 -6.77
N ALA A 18 -23.14 11.32 -5.86
CA ALA A 18 -24.43 10.68 -5.64
C ALA A 18 -25.31 10.51 -6.91
N PRO A 19 -25.37 11.47 -7.86
CA PRO A 19 -26.14 11.29 -9.09
C PRO A 19 -25.69 10.10 -9.94
N LEU A 20 -24.37 9.79 -9.97
CA LEU A 20 -23.85 8.64 -10.69
C LEU A 20 -24.15 7.34 -9.94
N LEU A 21 -23.87 7.30 -8.63
CA LEU A 21 -24.17 6.12 -7.80
C LEU A 21 -25.63 5.71 -7.87
N SER A 22 -26.56 6.66 -7.94
CA SER A 22 -28.00 6.38 -8.05
C SER A 22 -28.40 5.62 -9.31
N ARG A 23 -27.53 5.60 -10.34
CA ARG A 23 -27.77 4.97 -11.64
C ARG A 23 -26.79 3.84 -11.94
N MET A 24 -25.90 3.49 -11.00
CA MET A 24 -24.89 2.46 -11.17
C MET A 24 -25.20 1.25 -10.28
N LYS A 25 -24.91 0.06 -10.80
CA LYS A 25 -24.92 -1.17 -10.00
C LYS A 25 -23.54 -1.37 -9.39
N VAL A 26 -23.44 -1.29 -8.07
CA VAL A 26 -22.18 -1.56 -7.36
C VAL A 26 -22.03 -3.07 -7.15
N LEU A 27 -20.91 -3.62 -7.59
CA LEU A 27 -20.53 -5.02 -7.39
C LEU A 27 -19.25 -5.07 -6.57
N VAL A 28 -19.26 -5.85 -5.50
CA VAL A 28 -18.07 -6.10 -4.69
C VAL A 28 -17.34 -7.30 -5.27
N LEU A 29 -16.07 -7.10 -5.63
CA LEU A 29 -15.19 -8.17 -6.08
C LEU A 29 -14.32 -8.60 -4.91
N ASN A 30 -14.23 -9.91 -4.68
CA ASN A 30 -13.37 -10.49 -3.66
C ASN A 30 -12.03 -10.90 -4.27
N PRO A 31 -10.95 -10.99 -3.46
CA PRO A 31 -9.70 -11.61 -3.88
C PRO A 31 -9.93 -13.02 -4.44
N LEU A 32 -9.13 -13.41 -5.42
CA LEU A 32 -9.26 -14.72 -6.06
C LEU A 32 -8.80 -15.83 -5.10
N ALA A 33 -9.49 -16.97 -5.16
CA ALA A 33 -9.06 -18.18 -4.47
C ALA A 33 -7.79 -18.75 -5.12
N GLU A 34 -6.99 -19.48 -4.34
CA GLU A 34 -5.73 -20.07 -4.78
C GLU A 34 -5.90 -20.96 -6.02
N GLU A 35 -6.97 -21.76 -6.08
CA GLU A 35 -7.25 -22.66 -7.21
C GLU A 35 -7.50 -21.87 -8.51
N THR A 36 -8.10 -20.68 -8.38
CA THR A 36 -8.34 -19.80 -9.53
C THR A 36 -7.03 -19.20 -10.03
N LEU A 37 -6.13 -18.81 -9.11
CA LEU A 37 -4.80 -18.32 -9.47
C LEU A 37 -3.94 -19.41 -10.12
N ILE A 38 -3.98 -20.65 -9.61
CA ILE A 38 -3.31 -21.81 -10.24
C ILE A 38 -3.77 -21.95 -11.69
N ARG A 39 -5.08 -21.89 -11.92
CA ARG A 39 -5.65 -22.03 -13.27
C ARG A 39 -5.14 -20.92 -14.19
N ILE A 40 -5.20 -19.66 -13.74
CA ILE A 40 -4.73 -18.50 -14.51
C ILE A 40 -3.24 -18.63 -14.88
N ILE A 41 -2.39 -19.01 -13.91
CA ILE A 41 -0.95 -19.21 -14.14
C ILE A 41 -0.71 -20.33 -15.17
N ARG A 42 -1.42 -21.45 -15.04
CA ARG A 42 -1.27 -22.59 -15.95
C ARG A 42 -1.77 -22.28 -17.36
N GLU A 43 -2.87 -21.54 -17.49
CA GLU A 43 -3.38 -21.06 -18.77
C GLU A 43 -2.36 -20.13 -19.45
N ALA A 44 -1.83 -19.14 -18.72
CA ALA A 44 -0.81 -18.23 -19.24
C ALA A 44 0.49 -18.94 -19.63
N LEU A 45 0.85 -20.05 -18.97
CA LEU A 45 2.05 -20.81 -19.28
C LEU A 45 1.97 -21.54 -20.64
N VAL A 46 0.77 -21.92 -21.07
CA VAL A 46 0.56 -22.73 -22.30
C VAL A 46 -0.03 -21.93 -23.46
N ASP A 47 -0.57 -20.74 -23.22
CA ASP A 47 -1.14 -19.88 -24.26
C ASP A 47 -0.03 -19.23 -25.11
N GLU A 48 0.06 -19.64 -26.38
CA GLU A 48 1.01 -19.12 -27.38
C GLU A 48 0.64 -17.71 -27.89
N LYS A 49 -0.62 -17.28 -27.76
CA LYS A 49 -1.09 -16.01 -28.34
C LYS A 49 -1.13 -14.87 -27.33
N GLN A 50 -1.55 -15.15 -26.11
CA GLN A 50 -1.75 -14.16 -25.05
C GLN A 50 -0.95 -14.45 -23.77
N GLY A 51 -0.17 -15.53 -23.77
CA GLY A 51 0.67 -15.94 -22.65
C GLY A 51 2.14 -16.08 -23.05
N ILE A 52 2.82 -17.02 -22.38
CA ILE A 52 4.24 -17.32 -22.56
C ILE A 52 4.47 -18.73 -23.13
N GLY A 53 3.47 -19.28 -23.83
CA GLY A 53 3.50 -20.63 -24.41
C GLY A 53 4.67 -20.86 -25.38
N ASP A 54 5.03 -19.85 -26.16
CA ASP A 54 6.13 -19.89 -27.14
C ASP A 54 7.51 -20.13 -26.51
N LEU A 55 7.67 -19.82 -25.22
CA LEU A 55 8.92 -20.05 -24.50
C LEU A 55 9.09 -21.54 -24.11
N HIS A 56 8.02 -22.33 -24.17
CA HIS A 56 7.97 -23.75 -23.81
C HIS A 56 8.59 -24.03 -22.43
N LEU A 57 8.25 -23.20 -21.45
CA LEU A 57 8.78 -23.28 -20.09
C LEU A 57 8.06 -24.34 -19.26
N LYS A 58 8.81 -25.02 -18.40
CA LYS A 58 8.25 -25.87 -17.35
C LYS A 58 8.25 -25.13 -16.02
N LEU A 59 7.09 -25.01 -15.39
CA LEU A 59 6.94 -24.42 -14.06
C LEU A 59 6.96 -25.52 -13.00
N GLU A 60 7.81 -25.41 -11.98
CA GLU A 60 7.77 -26.34 -10.86
C GLU A 60 6.60 -26.05 -9.91
N GLU A 61 6.03 -27.09 -9.30
CA GLU A 61 4.90 -26.93 -8.36
C GLU A 61 5.26 -26.08 -7.14
N GLN A 62 6.51 -26.14 -6.66
CA GLN A 62 6.97 -25.28 -5.56
C GLN A 62 7.05 -23.81 -5.98
N ALA A 63 7.42 -23.54 -7.24
CA ALA A 63 7.43 -22.20 -7.81
C ALA A 63 6.00 -21.66 -8.02
N VAL A 64 5.06 -22.51 -8.47
CA VAL A 64 3.62 -22.18 -8.56
C VAL A 64 3.11 -21.70 -7.20
N LYS A 65 3.36 -22.49 -6.14
CA LYS A 65 2.92 -22.15 -4.79
C LYS A 65 3.50 -20.81 -4.32
N MET A 66 4.80 -20.58 -4.55
CA MET A 66 5.45 -19.32 -4.19
C MET A 66 4.84 -18.10 -4.90
N ILE A 67 4.47 -18.25 -6.17
CA ILE A 67 3.80 -17.17 -6.92
C ILE A 67 2.42 -16.87 -6.33
N ILE A 68 1.65 -17.91 -5.95
CA ILE A 68 0.30 -17.77 -5.38
C ILE A 68 0.34 -17.11 -4.00
N ASP A 69 1.20 -17.61 -3.12
CA ASP A 69 1.40 -17.08 -1.77
C ASP A 69 1.74 -15.57 -1.83
N TYR A 70 2.58 -15.18 -2.80
CA TYR A 70 2.93 -13.78 -3.03
C TYR A 70 1.79 -12.95 -3.66
N ALA A 71 1.01 -13.54 -4.58
CA ALA A 71 -0.06 -12.85 -5.28
C ALA A 71 -1.24 -12.50 -4.37
N ASN A 72 -1.48 -13.28 -3.31
CA ASN A 72 -2.50 -13.06 -2.28
C ASN A 72 -3.86 -12.65 -2.87
N GLY A 73 -4.33 -13.43 -3.86
CA GLY A 73 -5.61 -13.21 -4.53
C GLY A 73 -5.62 -12.20 -5.69
N ASP A 74 -4.48 -11.61 -6.06
CA ASP A 74 -4.35 -10.69 -7.21
C ASP A 74 -3.72 -11.39 -8.44
N ALA A 75 -4.53 -11.67 -9.46
CA ALA A 75 -4.06 -12.29 -10.71
C ALA A 75 -3.00 -11.48 -11.46
N ARG A 76 -3.07 -10.14 -11.40
CA ARG A 76 -2.08 -9.27 -12.06
C ARG A 76 -0.71 -9.46 -11.40
N ARG A 77 -0.68 -9.58 -10.06
CA ARG A 77 0.57 -9.85 -9.34
C ARG A 77 1.13 -11.23 -9.70
N ALA A 78 0.28 -12.25 -9.77
CA ALA A 78 0.69 -13.59 -10.17
C ALA A 78 1.29 -13.64 -11.57
N LEU A 79 0.59 -13.08 -12.57
CA LEU A 79 1.01 -13.08 -13.97
C LEU A 79 2.30 -12.28 -14.19
N ASN A 80 2.42 -11.10 -13.58
CA ASN A 80 3.65 -10.31 -13.68
C ASN A 80 4.85 -11.05 -13.05
N THR A 81 4.66 -11.72 -11.91
CA THR A 81 5.73 -12.51 -11.30
C THR A 81 6.11 -13.69 -12.20
N LEU A 82 5.14 -14.36 -12.81
CA LEU A 82 5.38 -15.43 -13.79
C LEU A 82 6.20 -14.92 -14.98
N GLU A 83 5.83 -13.78 -15.56
CA GLU A 83 6.51 -13.17 -16.71
C GLU A 83 7.97 -12.81 -16.38
N ILE A 84 8.22 -12.16 -15.24
CA ILE A 84 9.59 -11.83 -14.82
C ILE A 84 10.37 -13.13 -14.56
N SER A 85 9.78 -14.11 -13.88
CA SER A 85 10.43 -15.40 -13.62
C SER A 85 10.78 -16.13 -14.92
N ALA A 86 9.91 -16.04 -15.93
CA ALA A 86 10.16 -16.56 -17.27
C ALA A 86 11.36 -15.87 -17.93
N SER A 87 11.49 -14.54 -17.80
CA SER A 87 12.64 -13.79 -18.34
C SER A 87 13.98 -14.14 -17.68
N LEU A 88 13.95 -14.63 -16.44
CA LEU A 88 15.12 -15.06 -15.67
C LEU A 88 15.43 -16.54 -15.81
N SER A 89 14.49 -17.31 -16.35
CA SER A 89 14.59 -18.77 -16.46
C SER A 89 15.85 -19.18 -17.22
N LYS A 90 16.59 -20.13 -16.62
CA LYS A 90 17.72 -20.79 -17.27
C LYS A 90 17.27 -22.21 -17.60
N ASN A 91 17.48 -22.66 -18.84
CA ASN A 91 17.13 -24.02 -19.31
C ASN A 91 15.63 -24.31 -19.43
N LYS A 92 14.82 -23.33 -19.85
CA LYS A 92 13.37 -23.49 -20.09
C LYS A 92 12.59 -24.00 -18.87
N LYS A 93 13.03 -23.64 -17.67
CA LYS A 93 12.42 -24.09 -16.43
C LYS A 93 12.38 -22.94 -15.44
N ILE A 94 11.24 -22.78 -14.76
CA ILE A 94 11.03 -21.81 -13.69
C ILE A 94 11.04 -22.59 -12.37
N THR A 95 12.10 -22.43 -11.60
CA THR A 95 12.27 -23.00 -10.26
C THR A 95 11.98 -21.95 -9.19
N PRO A 96 11.88 -22.33 -7.91
CA PRO A 96 11.71 -21.39 -6.80
C PRO A 96 12.80 -20.31 -6.74
N GLU A 97 14.01 -20.62 -7.19
CA GLU A 97 15.13 -19.68 -7.24
C GLU A 97 14.88 -18.54 -8.24
N GLU A 98 14.40 -18.84 -9.46
CA GLU A 98 14.08 -17.78 -10.43
C GLU A 98 12.85 -16.97 -10.01
N VAL A 99 11.87 -17.60 -9.36
CA VAL A 99 10.75 -16.86 -8.75
C VAL A 99 11.27 -15.93 -7.66
N LYS A 100 12.16 -16.41 -6.79
CA LYS A 100 12.76 -15.59 -5.74
C LYS A 100 13.58 -14.43 -6.32
N GLU A 101 14.35 -14.67 -7.38
CA GLU A 101 15.10 -13.62 -8.08
C GLU A 101 14.14 -12.63 -8.78
N ALA A 102 13.06 -13.09 -9.37
CA ALA A 102 12.02 -12.24 -9.96
C ALA A 102 11.36 -11.35 -8.92
N LEU A 103 11.05 -11.91 -7.75
CA LEU A 103 10.55 -11.15 -6.61
C LEU A 103 11.60 -10.15 -6.10
N GLN A 104 12.89 -10.49 -6.08
CA GLN A 104 13.98 -9.58 -5.70
C GLN A 104 14.23 -8.44 -6.70
N LYS A 105 14.22 -8.72 -8.01
CA LYS A 105 14.30 -7.68 -9.04
C LYS A 105 13.09 -6.77 -9.02
N ARG A 106 11.92 -7.33 -8.68
CA ARG A 106 10.73 -6.52 -8.38
C ARG A 106 10.92 -5.71 -7.10
N ILE A 107 11.56 -6.22 -6.05
CA ILE A 107 11.91 -5.41 -4.86
C ILE A 107 12.88 -4.25 -5.23
N LEU A 108 13.70 -4.36 -6.28
CA LEU A 108 14.50 -3.21 -6.75
C LEU A 108 13.74 -2.24 -7.67
N LEU A 109 12.75 -2.72 -8.45
CA LEU A 109 11.89 -1.90 -9.31
C LEU A 109 10.59 -1.43 -8.62
N TYR A 110 10.36 -1.90 -7.39
CA TYR A 110 9.09 -1.90 -6.68
C TYR A 110 9.37 -2.18 -5.20
N ASP A 111 10.35 -1.52 -4.58
CA ASP A 111 10.75 -1.73 -3.17
C ASP A 111 9.55 -1.58 -2.23
N LYS A 112 8.85 -2.71 -2.07
CA LYS A 112 7.55 -2.91 -1.42
C LYS A 112 7.40 -4.39 -1.07
N ASN A 113 8.44 -5.01 -0.50
CA ASN A 113 8.16 -5.98 0.55
C ASN A 113 7.72 -5.15 1.74
N GLY A 114 6.40 -5.16 1.99
CA GLY A 114 5.74 -4.33 2.98
C GLY A 114 6.42 -4.32 4.35
N GLU A 115 7.26 -5.30 4.72
CA GLU A 115 8.03 -5.27 5.96
C GLU A 115 9.00 -4.09 6.08
N GLU A 116 9.84 -3.77 5.08
CA GLU A 116 10.74 -2.61 5.17
C GLU A 116 9.92 -1.32 5.19
N HIS A 117 8.92 -1.20 4.31
CA HIS A 117 7.94 -0.10 4.33
C HIS A 117 7.25 0.07 5.70
N PHE A 118 6.73 -1.02 6.28
CA PHE A 118 6.06 -1.06 7.58
C PHE A 118 7.06 -0.78 8.70
N ASN A 119 8.32 -1.23 8.58
CA ASN A 119 9.38 -0.97 9.53
C ASN A 119 9.78 0.50 9.50
N LEU A 120 9.97 1.09 8.33
CA LEU A 120 10.30 2.51 8.14
C LEU A 120 9.18 3.40 8.67
N ILE A 121 7.93 3.14 8.29
CA ILE A 121 6.80 3.95 8.78
C ILE A 121 6.51 3.72 10.27
N SER A 122 6.71 2.49 10.77
CA SER A 122 6.58 2.19 12.21
C SER A 122 7.67 2.89 13.00
N ALA A 123 8.90 2.91 12.48
CA ALA A 123 10.01 3.62 13.08
C ALA A 123 9.77 5.13 13.09
N LEU A 124 9.34 5.72 11.96
CA LEU A 124 8.92 7.12 11.88
C LEU A 124 7.83 7.44 12.93
N HIS A 125 6.78 6.64 12.98
CA HIS A 125 5.65 6.84 13.90
C HIS A 125 6.11 6.76 15.37
N LYS A 126 6.94 5.78 15.72
CA LYS A 126 7.49 5.62 17.06
C LYS A 126 8.42 6.78 17.44
N SER A 127 9.26 7.24 16.51
CA SER A 127 10.14 8.39 16.72
C SER A 127 9.32 9.66 16.98
N VAL A 128 8.29 9.91 16.18
CA VAL A 128 7.38 11.05 16.40
C VAL A 128 6.70 10.93 17.77
N ARG A 129 6.15 9.77 18.12
CA ARG A 129 5.50 9.51 19.42
C ARG A 129 6.46 9.73 20.60
N ASN A 130 7.72 9.35 20.45
CA ASN A 130 8.75 9.54 21.46
C ASN A 130 9.34 10.96 21.48
N SER A 131 8.86 11.86 20.62
CA SER A 131 9.34 13.24 20.47
C SER A 131 10.82 13.34 20.08
N ASP A 132 11.29 12.38 19.28
CA ASP A 132 12.65 12.36 18.73
C ASP A 132 12.65 12.94 17.31
N VAL A 133 13.01 14.23 17.19
CA VAL A 133 12.98 14.97 15.92
C VAL A 133 14.00 14.41 14.93
N ASP A 134 15.22 14.15 15.38
CA ASP A 134 16.32 13.70 14.53
C ASP A 134 16.04 12.32 13.93
N ALA A 135 15.58 11.37 14.76
CA ALA A 135 15.21 10.05 14.29
C ALA A 135 13.99 10.12 13.35
N SER A 136 13.02 11.00 13.63
CA SER A 136 11.84 11.15 12.77
C SER A 136 12.23 11.65 11.38
N LEU A 137 13.10 12.66 11.29
CA LEU A 137 13.61 13.15 10.00
C LEU A 137 14.43 12.08 9.28
N TYR A 138 15.26 11.33 9.99
CA TYR A 138 16.02 10.23 9.41
C TYR A 138 15.11 9.18 8.75
N TRP A 139 14.05 8.75 9.43
CA TRP A 139 13.12 7.76 8.89
C TRP A 139 12.29 8.32 7.73
N LEU A 140 11.88 9.60 7.78
CA LEU A 140 11.24 10.27 6.64
C LEU A 140 12.15 10.28 5.42
N ALA A 141 13.41 10.69 5.57
CA ALA A 141 14.39 10.75 4.48
C ALA A 141 14.64 9.36 3.88
N ARG A 142 14.72 8.32 4.73
CA ARG A 142 14.81 6.93 4.28
C ARG A 142 13.60 6.49 3.46
N MET A 143 12.39 6.86 3.87
CA MET A 143 11.16 6.55 3.13
C MET A 143 11.13 7.24 1.76
N ILE A 144 11.49 8.53 1.70
CA ILE A 144 11.56 9.28 0.45
C ILE A 144 12.61 8.67 -0.49
N ALA A 145 13.82 8.40 0.02
CA ALA A 145 14.90 7.80 -0.76
C ALA A 145 14.55 6.38 -1.27
N ALA A 146 13.72 5.64 -0.53
CA ALA A 146 13.20 4.33 -0.94
C ALA A 146 12.07 4.43 -1.98
N GLY A 147 11.64 5.64 -2.38
CA GLY A 147 10.59 5.84 -3.37
C GLY A 147 9.18 5.58 -2.81
N GLU A 148 8.96 5.87 -1.53
CA GLU A 148 7.64 5.73 -0.89
C GLU A 148 6.57 6.59 -1.58
N ASP A 149 5.33 6.11 -1.63
CA ASP A 149 4.21 6.93 -2.11
C ASP A 149 4.04 8.18 -1.22
N PRO A 150 4.19 9.41 -1.77
CA PRO A 150 4.03 10.64 -0.99
C PRO A 150 2.67 10.77 -0.31
N LEU A 151 1.60 10.27 -0.96
CA LEU A 151 0.27 10.29 -0.38
C LEU A 151 0.17 9.32 0.81
N TYR A 152 0.95 8.24 0.80
CA TYR A 152 1.07 7.35 1.95
C TYR A 152 1.75 8.04 3.14
N ILE A 153 2.85 8.74 2.93
CA ILE A 153 3.52 9.55 3.96
C ILE A 153 2.51 10.55 4.57
N ALA A 154 1.85 11.34 3.71
CA ALA A 154 0.85 12.33 4.14
C ALA A 154 -0.26 11.73 5.01
N ARG A 155 -0.86 10.60 4.60
CA ARG A 155 -1.89 9.91 5.39
C ARG A 155 -1.39 9.52 6.78
N ARG A 156 -0.13 9.12 6.90
CA ARG A 156 0.46 8.71 8.18
C ARG A 156 0.77 9.90 9.08
N LEU A 157 1.19 11.04 8.53
CA LEU A 157 1.34 12.29 9.29
C LEU A 157 0.01 12.80 9.83
N VAL A 158 -1.06 12.74 9.03
CA VAL A 158 -2.44 13.08 9.46
C VAL A 158 -2.90 12.14 10.58
N ARG A 159 -2.57 10.85 10.48
CA ARG A 159 -2.89 9.87 11.52
C ARG A 159 -2.16 10.19 12.83
N MET A 160 -0.85 10.43 12.80
CA MET A 160 -0.06 10.78 13.99
C MET A 160 -0.58 12.06 14.65
N ALA A 161 -0.97 13.07 13.86
CA ALA A 161 -1.58 14.29 14.36
C ALA A 161 -2.84 14.05 15.19
N SER A 162 -3.70 13.12 14.74
CA SER A 162 -4.95 12.79 15.43
C SER A 162 -4.78 11.79 16.59
N GLU A 163 -3.83 10.87 16.46
CA GLU A 163 -3.62 9.75 17.38
C GLU A 163 -2.70 10.09 18.55
N ASP A 164 -1.55 10.71 18.27
CA ASP A 164 -0.46 10.89 19.24
C ASP A 164 -0.41 12.30 19.83
N ILE A 165 -1.02 13.29 19.17
CA ILE A 165 -1.06 14.69 19.60
C ILE A 165 -2.49 15.09 19.99
N GLY A 166 -3.44 14.88 19.07
CA GLY A 166 -4.86 15.10 19.33
C GLY A 166 -5.16 16.52 19.83
N LEU A 167 -5.87 16.61 20.96
CA LEU A 167 -6.27 17.89 21.55
C LEU A 167 -5.18 18.56 22.39
N ALA A 168 -4.01 17.93 22.58
CA ALA A 168 -2.89 18.62 23.22
C ALA A 168 -2.36 19.75 22.33
N ASP A 169 -2.45 19.58 21.02
CA ASP A 169 -2.22 20.64 20.04
C ASP A 169 -3.03 20.40 18.76
N PRO A 170 -4.22 21.01 18.65
CA PRO A 170 -5.11 20.83 17.50
C PRO A 170 -4.53 21.31 16.17
N GLN A 171 -3.51 22.18 16.16
CA GLN A 171 -2.91 22.67 14.91
C GLN A 171 -2.17 21.57 14.16
N ALA A 172 -1.72 20.51 14.83
CA ALA A 172 -1.04 19.38 14.23
C ALA A 172 -1.80 18.78 13.04
N LEU A 173 -3.14 18.67 13.13
CA LEU A 173 -3.94 18.13 12.05
C LEU A 173 -3.95 19.06 10.82
N SER A 174 -4.10 20.36 11.06
CA SER A 174 -4.07 21.38 10.01
C SER A 174 -2.73 21.39 9.29
N ILE A 175 -1.63 21.37 10.04
CA ILE A 175 -0.26 21.37 9.49
C ILE A 175 0.00 20.13 8.63
N SER A 176 -0.39 18.94 9.08
CA SER A 176 -0.25 17.71 8.29
C SER A 176 -1.06 17.75 6.98
N LEU A 177 -2.26 18.32 6.99
CA LEU A 177 -3.07 18.48 5.78
C LEU A 177 -2.48 19.53 4.82
N ARG A 178 -1.99 20.65 5.36
CA ARG A 178 -1.33 21.71 4.57
C ARG A 178 -0.03 21.21 3.94
N ALA A 179 0.72 20.36 4.64
CA ALA A 179 1.93 19.74 4.09
C ALA A 179 1.61 18.84 2.87
N LYS A 180 0.51 18.09 2.93
CA LYS A 180 0.01 17.31 1.79
C LYS A 180 -0.36 18.22 0.62
N GLU A 181 -1.08 19.31 0.87
CA GLU A 181 -1.47 20.26 -0.18
C GLU A 181 -0.26 20.97 -0.81
N ALA A 182 0.73 21.34 0.02
CA ALA A 182 1.98 21.89 -0.47
C ALA A 182 2.75 20.89 -1.34
N TYR A 183 2.82 19.63 -0.92
CA TYR A 183 3.44 18.57 -1.73
C TYR A 183 2.71 18.38 -3.07
N ASP A 184 1.37 18.31 -3.06
CA ASP A 184 0.58 18.16 -4.29
C ASP A 184 0.76 19.35 -5.25
N PHE A 185 0.94 20.56 -4.70
CA PHE A 185 1.14 21.77 -5.50
C PHE A 185 2.54 21.87 -6.10
N ILE A 186 3.57 21.47 -5.35
CA ILE A 186 4.98 21.66 -5.73
C ILE A 186 5.57 20.42 -6.43
N GLY A 187 5.24 19.21 -5.96
CA GLY A 187 5.86 17.96 -6.39
C GLY A 187 7.26 17.72 -5.81
N SER A 188 7.87 16.59 -6.13
CA SER A 188 9.26 16.29 -5.76
C SER A 188 10.28 16.97 -6.69
N PRO A 189 11.47 17.36 -6.18
CA PRO A 189 11.93 17.19 -4.79
C PRO A 189 11.48 18.29 -3.81
N GLU A 190 11.10 19.48 -4.29
CA GLU A 190 10.92 20.65 -3.41
C GLU A 190 9.76 20.50 -2.40
N GLY A 191 8.70 19.77 -2.76
CA GLY A 191 7.56 19.48 -1.89
C GLY A 191 7.90 18.60 -0.69
N GLU A 192 9.00 17.84 -0.72
CA GLU A 192 9.45 16.99 0.39
C GLU A 192 9.76 17.79 1.65
N LEU A 193 10.15 19.06 1.48
CA LEU A 193 10.40 19.98 2.59
C LEU A 193 9.13 20.21 3.44
N ALA A 194 7.96 20.22 2.82
CA ALA A 194 6.69 20.37 3.53
C ALA A 194 6.41 19.18 4.46
N PHE A 195 6.79 17.95 4.05
CA PHE A 195 6.72 16.79 4.94
C PHE A 195 7.74 16.86 6.06
N ALA A 196 8.95 17.35 5.80
CA ALA A 196 9.96 17.54 6.84
C ALA A 196 9.50 18.54 7.91
N GLU A 197 8.95 19.69 7.50
CA GLU A 197 8.39 20.69 8.41
C GLU A 197 7.26 20.11 9.27
N ALA A 198 6.34 19.36 8.66
CA ALA A 198 5.27 18.68 9.39
C ALA A 198 5.84 17.65 10.38
N VAL A 199 6.81 16.81 9.99
CA VAL A 199 7.43 15.83 10.89
C VAL A 199 8.11 16.50 12.08
N ILE A 200 8.85 17.59 11.88
CA ILE A 200 9.49 18.37 12.95
C ILE A 200 8.44 18.90 13.93
N TYR A 201 7.36 19.46 13.39
CA TYR A 201 6.25 19.96 14.20
C TYR A 201 5.62 18.85 15.05
N LEU A 202 5.24 17.73 14.42
CA LEU A 202 4.59 16.61 15.10
C LEU A 202 5.50 15.99 16.17
N ALA A 203 6.79 15.84 15.89
CA ALA A 203 7.76 15.34 16.85
C ALA A 203 7.93 16.30 18.05
N SER A 204 7.88 17.61 17.83
CA SER A 204 8.04 18.64 18.88
C SER A 204 6.75 18.95 19.67
N ALA A 205 5.58 18.61 19.13
CA ALA A 205 4.28 18.91 19.73
C ALA A 205 4.03 18.13 21.04
N PRO A 206 3.24 18.67 21.99
CA PRO A 206 2.84 17.93 23.19
C PRO A 206 2.00 16.69 22.82
N LYS A 207 2.29 15.55 23.45
CA LYS A 207 1.65 14.27 23.12
C LYS A 207 0.41 14.01 23.97
N SER A 208 -0.68 13.57 23.34
CA SER A 208 -1.89 13.10 24.03
C SER A 208 -2.71 12.14 23.17
N ASN A 209 -2.88 10.92 23.67
CA ASN A 209 -3.75 9.90 23.07
C ASN A 209 -5.15 9.86 23.71
N ARG A 210 -5.51 10.82 24.58
CA ARG A 210 -6.77 10.81 25.32
C ARG A 210 -8.00 10.73 24.41
N GLY A 211 -8.01 11.54 23.34
CA GLY A 211 -9.11 11.55 22.38
C GLY A 211 -9.32 10.18 21.73
N LEU A 212 -8.22 9.54 21.31
CA LEU A 212 -8.22 8.18 20.76
C LEU A 212 -8.76 7.15 21.77
N CYS A 213 -8.24 7.15 23.00
CA CYS A 213 -8.64 6.21 24.04
C CYS A 213 -10.13 6.35 24.39
N CYS A 214 -10.63 7.57 24.60
CA CYS A 214 -12.03 7.83 24.91
C CYS A 214 -12.96 7.39 23.77
N PHE A 215 -12.55 7.60 22.52
CA PHE A 215 -13.31 7.17 21.35
C PHE A 215 -13.40 5.64 21.27
N PHE A 216 -12.29 4.92 21.41
CA PHE A 216 -12.29 3.46 21.35
C PHE A 216 -13.09 2.81 22.49
N GLN A 217 -13.01 3.35 23.71
CA GLN A 217 -13.85 2.90 24.83
C GLN A 217 -15.34 3.05 24.53
N SER A 218 -15.73 4.16 23.88
CA SER A 218 -17.13 4.38 23.47
C SER A 218 -17.57 3.36 22.42
N TYR A 219 -16.72 3.02 21.45
CA TYR A 219 -16.99 1.98 20.44
C TYR A 219 -17.16 0.59 21.04
N GLU A 220 -16.33 0.21 22.02
CA GLU A 220 -16.49 -1.05 22.76
C GLU A 220 -17.80 -1.09 23.54
N GLY A 221 -18.21 0.05 24.13
CA GLY A 221 -19.50 0.23 24.78
C GLY A 221 -20.68 -0.05 23.83
N CYS A 222 -20.64 0.48 22.61
CA CYS A 222 -21.69 0.25 21.61
C CYS A 222 -21.76 -1.22 21.14
N ARG A 223 -20.63 -1.93 21.08
CA ARG A 223 -20.61 -3.35 20.69
C ARG A 223 -21.13 -4.29 21.78
N SER A 224 -20.91 -3.93 23.05
CA SER A 224 -21.33 -4.74 24.20
C SER A 224 -22.80 -4.49 24.60
N LYS A 225 -23.35 -3.34 24.25
CA LYS A 225 -24.78 -3.01 24.39
C LYS A 225 -25.32 -2.46 23.07
N PRO A 226 -25.63 -3.33 22.09
CA PRO A 226 -26.39 -2.89 20.94
C PRO A 226 -27.76 -2.39 21.42
N PHE A 227 -28.20 -1.26 20.87
CA PHE A 227 -29.53 -0.69 21.12
C PHE A 227 -30.65 -1.71 20.87
#